data_AF-A0A4R4VKA6-F1
#
_entry.id   AF-A0A4R4VKA6-F1
#
_cell.length_a   1.000
_cell.length_b   1.000
_cell.length_c   1.000
_cell.angle_alpha   90.00
_cell.angle_beta   90.00
_cell.angle_gamma   90.00
#
_symmetry.space_group_name_H-M   'P 1'
#
loop_
_entity.id
_entity.type
_entity.pdbx_description
1 polymer ?
#
loop_
_entity_poly.entity_id
_entity_poly.type
_entity_poly.pdbx_seq_one_letter_code
_entity_poly.pdbx_strand_id
1 'polypeptide(L)'
;MSALIAAGALAGWAGRHLLGRLRRGAAVPPGWCEAGVSLAWALVALRQPPGWWLPIPLALGWLAVVLSACDLRVHRLPDALTLPAYPVAVALLSVVAAHRPGVALGSAAGLVLLGGTYLVARVISPPSMGAGDVKLAGVLGAVVGAVSVPAVAGVVAAGAAFTLVGALWRRAGAVAHGPAVLVPSWLVTLSWP
;
A
#
# COMPACT_ATOMS: atom_id res chain seq x y z
N MET A 1 -22.43 -5.38 1.66
CA MET A 1 -21.84 -4.68 0.49
C MET A 1 -22.11 -3.18 0.53
N SER A 2 -23.37 -2.73 0.53
CA SER A 2 -23.72 -1.28 0.51
C SER A 2 -23.12 -0.48 1.67
N ALA A 3 -23.06 -1.04 2.88
CA ALA A 3 -22.43 -0.40 4.02
C ALA A 3 -20.91 -0.16 3.84
N LEU A 4 -20.18 -1.12 3.26
CA LEU A 4 -18.74 -0.97 2.99
C LEU A 4 -18.45 0.03 1.88
N ILE A 5 -19.33 0.14 0.88
CA ILE A 5 -19.23 1.15 -0.17
C ILE A 5 -19.41 2.55 0.43
N ALA A 6 -20.47 2.77 1.22
CA ALA A 6 -20.72 4.06 1.87
C ALA A 6 -19.61 4.44 2.85
N ALA A 7 -19.16 3.48 3.68
CA ALA A 7 -18.03 3.70 4.60
C ALA A 7 -16.72 3.96 3.84
N GLY A 8 -16.51 3.29 2.69
CA GLY A 8 -15.37 3.53 1.82
C GLY A 8 -15.37 4.93 1.23
N ALA A 9 -16.53 5.44 0.80
CA ALA A 9 -16.67 6.82 0.31
C ALA A 9 -16.34 7.84 1.41
N LEU A 10 -16.84 7.64 2.62
CA LEU A 10 -16.53 8.48 3.79
C LEU A 10 -15.05 8.43 4.15
N ALA A 11 -14.45 7.24 4.15
CA ALA A 11 -13.02 7.07 4.40
C ALA A 11 -12.16 7.74 3.31
N GLY A 12 -12.56 7.65 2.05
CA GLY A 12 -11.92 8.34 0.93
C GLY A 12 -12.02 9.87 1.05
N TRP A 13 -13.18 10.40 1.45
CA TRP A 13 -13.39 11.82 1.72
C TRP A 13 -12.49 12.32 2.86
N ALA A 14 -12.39 11.54 3.95
CA ALA A 14 -11.53 11.84 5.08
C ALA A 14 -10.05 11.80 4.69
N GLY A 15 -9.64 10.81 3.88
CA GLY A 15 -8.28 10.71 3.33
C GLY A 15 -7.91 11.90 2.46
N ARG A 16 -8.82 12.36 1.59
CA ARG A 16 -8.63 13.59 0.80
C ARG A 16 -8.49 14.83 1.68
N HIS A 17 -9.34 14.99 2.71
CA HIS A 17 -9.25 16.11 3.65
C HIS A 17 -7.95 16.09 4.45
N LEU A 18 -7.52 14.90 4.88
CA LEU A 18 -6.24 14.72 5.57
C LEU A 18 -5.09 15.14 4.67
N LEU A 19 -5.04 14.69 3.41
CA LEU A 19 -4.02 15.11 2.44
C LEU A 19 -3.98 16.63 2.27
N GLY A 20 -5.12 17.31 2.23
CA GLY A 20 -5.17 18.77 2.13
C GLY A 20 -4.62 19.51 3.36
N ARG A 21 -4.58 18.85 4.53
CA ARG A 21 -4.07 19.42 5.80
C ARG A 21 -2.61 19.10 6.08
N LEU A 22 -2.03 18.11 5.41
CA LEU A 22 -0.64 17.72 5.63
C LEU A 22 0.33 18.74 5.02
N ARG A 23 1.39 19.09 5.76
CA ARG A 23 2.46 20.02 5.29
C ARG A 23 3.09 19.63 3.95
N ARG A 24 3.14 18.32 3.66
CA ARG A 24 3.63 17.75 2.40
C ARG A 24 2.58 16.88 1.69
N GLY A 25 1.30 17.20 1.91
CA GLY A 25 0.20 16.53 1.24
C GLY A 25 -0.12 17.13 -0.13
N ALA A 26 -1.28 16.78 -0.68
CA ALA A 26 -1.72 17.20 -2.00
C ALA A 26 -3.20 17.60 -1.99
N ALA A 27 -3.54 18.65 -2.75
CA ALA A 27 -4.92 18.98 -3.07
C ALA A 27 -5.42 18.04 -4.18
N VAL A 28 -6.06 16.95 -3.76
CA VAL A 28 -6.68 15.95 -4.64
C VAL A 28 -8.11 16.40 -5.00
N PRO A 29 -8.54 16.29 -6.27
CA PRO A 29 -9.91 16.59 -6.66
C PRO A 29 -10.93 15.74 -5.90
N PRO A 30 -12.13 16.27 -5.62
CA PRO A 30 -13.21 15.47 -5.05
C PRO A 30 -13.56 14.30 -5.99
N GLY A 31 -13.88 13.15 -5.41
CA GLY A 31 -14.32 11.95 -6.12
C GLY A 31 -13.21 10.91 -6.34
N TRP A 32 -11.94 11.31 -6.43
CA TRP A 32 -10.83 10.38 -6.69
C TRP A 32 -10.62 9.40 -5.53
N CYS A 33 -10.44 9.94 -4.33
CA CYS A 33 -10.26 9.10 -3.13
C CYS A 33 -11.56 8.41 -2.74
N GLU A 34 -12.69 9.11 -2.83
CA GLU A 34 -14.02 8.57 -2.49
C GLU A 34 -14.35 7.36 -3.36
N ALA A 35 -14.22 7.46 -4.69
CA ALA A 35 -14.49 6.34 -5.60
C ALA A 35 -13.44 5.23 -5.46
N GLY A 36 -12.16 5.58 -5.36
CA GLY A 36 -11.09 4.60 -5.24
C GLY A 36 -11.21 3.73 -3.98
N VAL A 37 -11.44 4.34 -2.82
CA VAL A 37 -11.60 3.58 -1.56
C VAL A 37 -12.91 2.80 -1.57
N SER A 38 -14.00 3.37 -2.08
CA SER A 38 -15.28 2.66 -2.23
C SER A 38 -15.14 1.41 -3.08
N LEU A 39 -14.45 1.52 -4.22
CA LEU A 39 -14.19 0.39 -5.12
C LEU A 39 -13.31 -0.66 -4.44
N ALA A 40 -12.22 -0.25 -3.78
CA ALA A 40 -11.36 -1.16 -3.04
C ALA A 40 -12.16 -1.92 -1.98
N TRP A 41 -12.93 -1.23 -1.15
CA TRP A 41 -13.73 -1.86 -0.09
C TRP A 41 -14.89 -2.71 -0.63
N ALA A 42 -15.47 -2.36 -1.79
CA ALA A 42 -16.42 -3.20 -2.48
C ALA A 42 -15.78 -4.54 -2.93
N LEU A 43 -14.57 -4.49 -3.49
CA LEU A 43 -13.82 -5.68 -3.89
C LEU A 43 -13.46 -6.55 -2.68
N VAL A 44 -13.10 -5.94 -1.53
CA VAL A 44 -12.93 -6.68 -0.27
C VAL A 44 -14.24 -7.35 0.16
N ALA A 45 -15.38 -6.64 0.06
CA ALA A 45 -16.68 -7.18 0.40
C ALA A 45 -17.06 -8.40 -0.47
N LEU A 46 -16.72 -8.37 -1.76
CA LEU A 46 -16.95 -9.47 -2.70
C LEU A 46 -16.10 -10.70 -2.37
N ARG A 47 -14.92 -10.49 -1.81
CA ARG A 47 -13.99 -11.56 -1.43
C ARG A 47 -14.34 -12.24 -0.11
N GLN A 48 -15.18 -11.64 0.72
CA GLN A 48 -15.65 -12.16 2.01
C GLN A 48 -14.51 -12.75 2.88
N PRO A 49 -13.43 -11.99 3.15
CA PRO A 49 -12.36 -12.47 4.01
C PRO A 49 -12.87 -12.70 5.44
N PRO A 50 -12.20 -13.57 6.22
CA PRO A 50 -12.57 -13.78 7.61
C PRO A 50 -12.39 -12.49 8.43
N GLY A 51 -13.21 -12.32 9.48
CA GLY A 51 -13.25 -11.08 10.27
C GLY A 51 -11.92 -10.67 10.91
N TRP A 52 -11.07 -11.65 11.25
CA TRP A 52 -9.71 -11.39 11.78
C TRP A 52 -8.73 -10.86 10.70
N TRP A 53 -9.02 -11.09 9.42
CA TRP A 53 -8.21 -10.58 8.30
C TRP A 53 -8.79 -9.30 7.70
N LEU A 54 -10.12 -9.13 7.73
CA LEU A 54 -10.85 -8.02 7.11
C LEU A 54 -10.25 -6.62 7.33
N PRO A 55 -9.75 -6.23 8.51
CA PRO A 55 -9.17 -4.91 8.71
C PRO A 55 -7.94 -4.61 7.83
N ILE A 56 -7.14 -5.62 7.49
CA ILE A 56 -5.90 -5.47 6.70
C ILE A 56 -6.16 -4.98 5.27
N PRO A 57 -6.96 -5.68 4.43
CA PRO A 57 -7.22 -5.21 3.07
C PRO A 57 -8.02 -3.92 3.03
N LEU A 58 -8.83 -3.60 4.06
CA LEU A 58 -9.53 -2.31 4.16
C LEU A 58 -8.56 -1.15 4.45
N ALA A 59 -7.71 -1.30 5.47
CA ALA A 59 -6.70 -0.30 5.84
C ALA A 59 -5.68 -0.10 4.73
N LEU A 60 -5.19 -1.20 4.14
CA LEU A 60 -4.23 -1.16 3.05
C LEU A 60 -4.85 -0.58 1.77
N GLY A 61 -6.11 -0.91 1.47
CA GLY A 61 -6.83 -0.33 0.32
C GLY A 61 -7.03 1.18 0.46
N TRP A 62 -7.36 1.64 1.66
CA TRP A 62 -7.44 3.07 1.97
C TRP A 62 -6.09 3.77 1.78
N LEU A 63 -5.03 3.22 2.38
CA LEU A 63 -3.68 3.75 2.28
C LEU A 63 -3.19 3.77 0.82
N ALA A 64 -3.46 2.70 0.08
CA ALA A 64 -3.10 2.56 -1.34
C ALA A 64 -3.72 3.67 -2.19
N VAL A 65 -5.02 3.93 -2.03
CA VAL A 65 -5.72 4.96 -2.80
C VAL A 65 -5.23 6.35 -2.43
N VAL A 66 -5.13 6.66 -1.14
CA VAL A 66 -4.72 7.98 -0.66
C VAL A 66 -3.28 8.31 -1.06
N LEU A 67 -2.35 7.37 -0.87
CA LEU A 67 -0.95 7.56 -1.26
C LEU A 67 -0.78 7.59 -2.78
N SER A 68 -1.50 6.76 -3.54
CA SER A 68 -1.47 6.79 -5.00
C SER A 68 -2.01 8.12 -5.54
N ALA A 69 -3.08 8.66 -4.98
CA ALA A 69 -3.62 9.95 -5.38
C ALA A 69 -2.63 11.10 -5.09
N CYS A 70 -1.93 11.05 -3.96
CA CYS A 70 -0.85 12.00 -3.64
C CYS A 70 0.33 11.86 -4.61
N ASP A 71 0.79 10.64 -4.85
CA ASP A 71 1.94 10.36 -5.71
C ASP A 71 1.69 10.73 -7.17
N LEU A 72 0.49 10.46 -7.70
CA LEU A 72 0.11 10.88 -9.06
C LEU A 72 0.01 12.40 -9.23
N ARG A 73 -0.23 13.14 -8.14
CA ARG A 73 -0.43 14.61 -8.19
C ARG A 73 0.86 15.38 -7.98
N VAL A 74 1.70 14.92 -7.05
CA VAL A 74 2.89 15.67 -6.61
C VAL A 74 4.17 14.83 -6.59
N HIS A 75 4.13 13.56 -7.03
CA HIS A 75 5.27 12.64 -7.06
C HIS A 75 6.00 12.52 -5.72
N ARG A 76 5.23 12.47 -4.63
CA ARG A 76 5.73 12.42 -3.25
C ARG A 76 4.85 11.56 -2.38
N LEU A 77 5.49 10.82 -1.47
CA LEU A 77 4.85 10.09 -0.39
C LEU A 77 5.04 10.83 0.95
N PRO A 78 3.97 11.28 1.61
CA PRO A 78 4.08 11.96 2.89
C PRO A 78 4.43 10.99 4.02
N ASP A 79 5.55 11.26 4.71
CA ASP A 79 5.99 10.49 5.90
C ASP A 79 4.91 10.42 7.00
N ALA A 80 4.02 11.42 7.06
CA ALA A 80 2.90 11.47 7.99
C ALA A 80 1.87 10.35 7.78
N LEU A 81 1.89 9.66 6.63
CA LEU A 81 1.05 8.49 6.37
C LEU A 81 1.86 7.19 6.40
N THR A 82 3.12 7.20 5.98
CA THR A 82 3.95 5.99 5.94
C THR A 82 4.49 5.59 7.30
N LEU A 83 4.83 6.54 8.18
CA LEU A 83 5.32 6.23 9.54
C LEU A 83 4.22 5.63 10.43
N PRO A 84 3.00 6.20 10.51
CA PRO A 84 1.92 5.59 11.30
C PRO A 84 1.46 4.23 10.75
N ALA A 85 1.76 3.90 9.49
CA ALA A 85 1.42 2.61 8.92
C ALA A 85 2.16 1.43 9.60
N TYR A 86 3.35 1.65 10.18
CA TYR A 86 4.08 0.62 10.92
C TYR A 86 3.34 0.15 12.18
N PRO A 87 3.01 1.02 13.17
CA PRO A 87 2.30 0.57 14.37
C PRO A 87 0.91 0.02 14.04
N VAL A 88 0.22 0.55 13.04
CA VAL A 88 -1.07 0.01 12.57
C VAL A 88 -0.87 -1.40 12.00
N ALA A 89 0.11 -1.62 11.13
CA ALA A 89 0.39 -2.94 10.57
C ALA A 89 0.79 -3.94 11.66
N VAL A 90 1.64 -3.54 12.62
CA VAL A 90 2.02 -4.39 13.76
C VAL A 90 0.80 -4.80 14.59
N ALA A 91 -0.09 -3.84 14.91
CA ALA A 91 -1.30 -4.11 15.67
C ALA A 91 -2.28 -5.04 14.92
N LEU A 92 -2.44 -4.86 13.60
CA LEU A 92 -3.30 -5.74 12.81
C LEU A 92 -2.69 -7.14 12.66
N LEU A 93 -1.39 -7.22 12.37
CA LEU A 93 -0.69 -8.49 12.18
C LEU A 93 -0.56 -9.29 13.48
N SER A 94 -0.50 -8.64 14.65
CA SER A 94 -0.51 -9.35 15.93
C SER A 94 -1.85 -10.04 16.21
N VAL A 95 -2.98 -9.40 15.84
CA VAL A 95 -4.30 -10.02 15.89
C VAL A 95 -4.38 -11.23 14.95
N VAL A 96 -3.82 -11.12 13.74
CA VAL A 96 -3.76 -12.25 12.80
C VAL A 96 -2.87 -13.39 13.33
N ALA A 97 -1.73 -13.07 13.92
CA ALA A 97 -0.80 -14.06 14.47
C ALA A 97 -1.45 -14.91 15.58
N ALA A 98 -2.41 -14.36 16.33
CA ALA A 98 -3.19 -15.12 17.30
C ALA A 98 -4.10 -16.19 16.67
N HIS A 99 -4.47 -16.03 15.39
CA HIS A 99 -5.33 -16.97 14.65
C HIS A 99 -4.53 -17.91 13.72
N ARG A 100 -3.32 -17.52 13.31
CA ARG A 100 -2.50 -18.22 12.31
C ARG A 100 -1.03 -18.27 12.76
N PRO A 101 -0.59 -19.39 13.36
CA PRO A 101 0.82 -19.55 13.75
C PRO A 101 1.71 -19.53 12.51
N GLY A 102 2.80 -18.75 12.55
CA GLY A 102 3.74 -18.57 11.42
C GLY A 102 3.58 -17.27 10.64
N VAL A 103 2.44 -16.56 10.77
CA VAL A 103 2.24 -15.25 10.10
C VAL A 103 3.29 -14.23 10.52
N ALA A 104 3.72 -14.24 11.78
CA ALA A 104 4.77 -13.34 12.26
C ALA A 104 6.11 -13.54 11.52
N LEU A 105 6.51 -14.79 11.27
CA LEU A 105 7.71 -15.12 10.50
C LEU A 105 7.56 -14.71 9.04
N GLY A 106 6.42 -15.01 8.43
CA GLY A 106 6.11 -14.58 7.05
C GLY A 106 6.14 -13.05 6.92
N SER A 107 5.57 -12.33 7.89
CA SER A 107 5.58 -10.87 7.95
C SER A 107 7.00 -10.32 8.07
N ALA A 108 7.80 -10.86 8.98
CA ALA A 108 9.18 -10.44 9.15
C ALA A 108 10.01 -10.69 7.88
N ALA A 109 9.85 -11.87 7.27
CA ALA A 109 10.51 -12.21 6.00
C ALA A 109 10.08 -11.26 4.88
N GLY A 110 8.78 -10.99 4.73
CA GLY A 110 8.28 -10.09 3.70
C GLY A 110 8.74 -8.64 3.88
N LEU A 111 8.79 -8.15 5.14
CA LEU A 111 9.35 -6.84 5.47
C LEU A 111 10.81 -6.75 5.01
N VAL A 112 11.62 -7.76 5.32
CA VAL A 112 13.03 -7.79 4.93
C VAL A 112 13.18 -7.90 3.42
N LEU A 113 12.39 -8.75 2.74
CA LEU A 113 12.50 -8.96 1.31
C LEU A 113 12.06 -7.72 0.51
N LEU A 114 10.87 -7.17 0.77
CA LEU A 114 10.39 -6.01 0.01
C LEU A 114 11.03 -4.70 0.49
N GLY A 115 11.16 -4.52 1.80
CA GLY A 115 11.85 -3.35 2.36
C GLY A 115 13.33 -3.32 2.02
N GLY A 116 14.00 -4.49 2.08
CA GLY A 116 15.40 -4.64 1.71
C GLY A 116 15.65 -4.42 0.23
N THR A 117 14.80 -4.94 -0.67
CA THR A 117 14.93 -4.67 -2.12
C THR A 117 14.83 -3.18 -2.43
N TYR A 118 13.88 -2.46 -1.82
CA TYR A 118 13.75 -1.01 -1.98
C TYR A 118 14.92 -0.25 -1.33
N LEU A 119 15.43 -0.73 -0.18
CA LEU A 119 16.61 -0.15 0.45
C LEU A 119 17.85 -0.30 -0.43
N VAL A 120 18.07 -1.47 -1.02
CA VAL A 120 19.16 -1.75 -1.96
C VAL A 120 19.03 -0.83 -3.18
N ALA A 121 17.83 -0.73 -3.77
CA ALA A 121 17.58 0.17 -4.89
C ALA A 121 17.91 1.64 -4.56
N ARG A 122 17.53 2.10 -3.35
CA ARG A 122 17.85 3.45 -2.88
C ARG A 122 19.36 3.66 -2.64
N VAL A 123 20.08 2.65 -2.16
CA VAL A 123 21.54 2.75 -1.97
C VAL A 123 22.27 2.80 -3.32
N ILE A 124 21.81 2.01 -4.31
CA ILE A 124 22.39 1.97 -5.66
C ILE A 124 22.06 3.26 -6.44
N SER A 125 20.84 3.78 -6.31
CA SER A 125 20.41 4.99 -7.00
C SER A 125 19.62 5.94 -6.09
N PRO A 126 20.31 6.66 -5.18
CA PRO A 126 19.66 7.59 -4.24
C PRO A 126 18.75 8.66 -4.87
N PRO A 127 19.07 9.23 -6.04
CA PRO A 127 18.20 10.24 -6.68
C PRO A 127 16.89 9.67 -7.20
N SER A 128 16.83 8.34 -7.45
CA SER A 128 15.67 7.70 -8.07
C SER A 128 14.54 7.40 -7.08
N MET A 129 14.84 7.28 -5.78
CA MET A 129 13.90 6.75 -4.79
C MET A 129 13.96 7.52 -3.46
N GLY A 130 12.80 7.95 -2.98
CA GLY A 130 12.66 8.66 -1.72
C GLY A 130 12.78 7.73 -0.51
N ALA A 131 13.14 8.30 0.64
CA ALA A 131 13.13 7.57 1.91
C ALA A 131 11.73 7.03 2.29
N GLY A 132 10.67 7.71 1.84
CA GLY A 132 9.28 7.31 2.07
C GLY A 132 8.91 6.01 1.35
N ASP A 133 9.43 5.79 0.14
CA ASP A 133 9.18 4.58 -0.65
C ASP A 133 9.71 3.33 0.06
N VAL A 134 10.92 3.41 0.61
CA VAL A 134 11.56 2.31 1.35
C VAL A 134 10.78 1.96 2.62
N LYS A 135 10.32 2.96 3.36
CA LYS A 135 9.48 2.75 4.56
C LYS A 135 8.16 2.09 4.20
N LEU A 136 7.50 2.58 3.14
CA LEU A 136 6.26 2.01 2.67
C LEU A 136 6.46 0.56 2.22
N ALA A 137 7.52 0.27 1.45
CA ALA A 137 7.87 -1.07 1.00
C ALA A 137 8.07 -2.05 2.16
N GLY A 138 8.63 -1.60 3.29
CA GLY A 138 8.72 -2.42 4.51
C GLY A 138 7.36 -2.82 5.07
N VAL A 139 6.42 -1.87 5.18
CA VAL A 139 5.05 -2.15 5.66
C VAL A 139 4.29 -3.05 4.69
N LEU A 140 4.37 -2.76 3.39
CA LEU A 140 3.76 -3.60 2.35
C LEU A 140 4.33 -5.01 2.38
N GLY A 141 5.64 -5.12 2.53
CA GLY A 141 6.34 -6.40 2.64
C GLY A 141 5.84 -7.21 3.82
N ALA A 142 5.67 -6.59 4.98
CA ALA A 142 5.13 -7.25 6.16
C ALA A 142 3.73 -7.82 5.90
N VAL A 143 2.84 -7.02 5.30
CA VAL A 143 1.47 -7.45 5.02
C VAL A 143 1.40 -8.53 3.93
N VAL A 144 2.21 -8.42 2.88
CA VAL A 144 2.29 -9.40 1.79
C VAL A 144 2.89 -10.70 2.28
N GLY A 145 3.97 -10.64 3.07
CA GLY A 145 4.61 -11.82 3.65
C GLY A 145 3.72 -12.55 4.67
N ALA A 146 2.82 -11.83 5.35
CA ALA A 146 1.76 -12.43 6.17
C ALA A 146 0.78 -13.29 5.36
N VAL A 147 0.53 -12.95 4.09
CA VAL A 147 -0.26 -13.79 3.18
C VAL A 147 0.58 -14.96 2.72
N SER A 148 1.73 -14.69 2.09
CA SER A 148 2.71 -15.71 1.76
C SER A 148 4.06 -15.07 1.36
N VAL A 149 5.17 -15.69 1.77
CA VAL A 149 6.51 -15.24 1.38
C VAL A 149 6.72 -15.26 -0.15
N PRO A 150 6.27 -16.28 -0.90
CA PRO A 150 6.37 -16.26 -2.37
C PRO A 150 5.63 -15.10 -3.04
N ALA A 151 4.51 -14.63 -2.49
CA ALA A 151 3.79 -13.49 -3.05
C ALA A 151 4.62 -12.19 -3.03
N VAL A 152 5.59 -12.08 -2.12
CA VAL A 152 6.53 -10.95 -2.07
C VAL A 152 7.33 -10.85 -3.38
N ALA A 153 7.79 -11.98 -3.93
CA ALA A 153 8.50 -12.00 -5.21
C ALA A 153 7.60 -11.52 -6.35
N GLY A 154 6.30 -11.89 -6.33
CA GLY A 154 5.31 -11.40 -7.28
C GLY A 154 5.13 -9.88 -7.23
N VAL A 155 5.09 -9.30 -6.03
CA VAL A 155 5.01 -7.85 -5.83
C VAL A 155 6.29 -7.14 -6.31
N VAL A 156 7.47 -7.70 -6.00
CA VAL A 156 8.76 -7.17 -6.50
C VAL A 156 8.78 -7.18 -8.03
N ALA A 157 8.38 -8.29 -8.65
CA ALA A 157 8.33 -8.41 -10.11
C ALA A 157 7.34 -7.43 -10.74
N ALA A 158 6.15 -7.25 -10.14
CA ALA A 158 5.16 -6.29 -10.60
C ALA A 158 5.69 -4.84 -10.51
N GLY A 159 6.32 -4.47 -9.39
CA GLY A 159 6.94 -3.15 -9.22
C GLY A 159 8.06 -2.89 -10.22
N ALA A 160 8.93 -3.88 -10.46
CA ALA A 160 9.99 -3.80 -11.46
C ALA A 160 9.44 -3.65 -12.89
N ALA A 161 8.43 -4.44 -13.26
CA ALA A 161 7.78 -4.35 -14.57
C ALA A 161 7.14 -2.98 -14.81
N PHE A 162 6.42 -2.44 -13.81
CA PHE A 162 5.85 -1.10 -13.90
C PHE A 162 6.92 -0.01 -14.05
N THR A 163 8.01 -0.13 -13.30
CA THR A 163 9.13 0.82 -13.38
C THR A 163 9.76 0.79 -14.77
N LEU A 164 9.95 -0.42 -15.33
CA LEU A 164 10.48 -0.61 -16.69
C LEU A 164 9.54 -0.02 -17.75
N VAL A 165 8.24 -0.32 -17.70
CA VAL A 165 7.25 0.25 -18.64
C VAL A 165 7.22 1.77 -18.54
N GLY A 166 7.22 2.32 -17.31
CA GLY A 166 7.28 3.76 -17.07
C GLY A 166 8.53 4.41 -17.66
N ALA A 167 9.70 3.79 -17.50
CA ALA A 167 10.96 4.25 -18.06
C ALA A 167 10.96 4.21 -19.61
N LEU A 168 10.39 3.16 -20.20
CA LEU A 168 10.29 3.01 -21.66
C LEU A 168 9.33 4.03 -22.28
N TRP A 169 8.22 4.34 -21.58
CA TRP A 169 7.21 5.27 -22.07
C TRP A 169 7.58 6.75 -21.84
N ARG A 170 8.33 7.05 -20.78
CA ARG A 170 8.70 8.41 -20.40
C ARG A 170 10.20 8.58 -20.46
N ARG A 171 10.73 8.85 -21.67
CA ARG A 171 12.17 9.07 -21.93
C ARG A 171 12.88 10.15 -21.06
N ALA A 172 12.19 10.88 -20.17
CA ALA A 172 12.80 11.86 -19.26
C ALA A 172 11.88 12.37 -18.10
N GLY A 173 10.96 11.58 -17.53
CA GLY A 173 10.01 12.09 -16.51
C GLY A 173 9.84 11.21 -15.28
N ALA A 174 9.76 11.83 -14.09
CA ALA A 174 9.57 11.15 -12.81
C ALA A 174 8.34 10.20 -12.84
N VAL A 175 8.57 8.90 -12.66
CA VAL A 175 7.52 7.88 -12.60
C VAL A 175 6.92 7.88 -11.20
N ALA A 176 5.59 7.86 -11.10
CA ALA A 176 4.89 7.64 -9.83
C ALA A 176 5.09 6.18 -9.41
N HIS A 177 5.96 5.94 -8.43
CA HIS A 177 6.33 4.58 -7.98
C HIS A 177 5.31 4.01 -6.97
N GLY A 178 4.53 4.87 -6.30
CA GLY A 178 3.57 4.48 -5.28
C GLY A 178 2.53 3.47 -5.79
N PRO A 179 1.76 3.78 -6.86
CA PRO A 179 0.71 2.89 -7.37
C PRO A 179 1.24 1.52 -7.81
N ALA A 180 2.44 1.49 -8.39
CA ALA A 180 3.07 0.29 -8.95
C ALA A 180 3.30 -0.81 -7.91
N VAL A 181 3.51 -0.43 -6.65
CA VAL A 181 3.73 -1.37 -5.54
C VAL A 181 2.48 -1.53 -4.67
N LEU A 182 1.76 -0.43 -4.45
CA LEU A 182 0.57 -0.40 -3.60
C LEU A 182 -0.55 -1.29 -4.15
N VAL A 183 -0.82 -1.21 -5.45
CA VAL A 183 -1.88 -2.00 -6.10
C VAL A 183 -1.61 -3.50 -6.01
N PRO A 184 -0.46 -4.05 -6.45
CA PRO A 184 -0.21 -5.49 -6.33
C PRO A 184 -0.13 -5.95 -4.87
N SER A 185 0.45 -5.15 -3.97
CA SER A 185 0.47 -5.49 -2.54
C SER A 185 -0.94 -5.61 -1.97
N TRP A 186 -1.84 -4.68 -2.32
CA TRP A 186 -3.23 -4.74 -1.90
C TRP A 186 -3.98 -5.92 -2.52
N LEU A 187 -3.77 -6.22 -3.81
CA LEU A 187 -4.40 -7.37 -4.46
C LEU A 187 -4.02 -8.70 -3.80
N VAL A 188 -2.77 -8.86 -3.34
CA VAL A 188 -2.36 -10.06 -2.58
C VAL A 188 -3.15 -10.20 -1.28
N THR A 189 -3.52 -9.11 -0.62
CA THR A 189 -4.32 -9.22 0.61
C THR A 189 -5.74 -9.76 0.38
N LEU A 190 -6.22 -9.77 -0.87
CA LEU A 190 -7.51 -10.34 -1.23
C LEU A 190 -7.51 -11.87 -1.28
N SER A 191 -6.35 -12.53 -1.31
CA SER A 191 -6.27 -14.00 -1.29
C SER A 191 -6.29 -14.60 0.11
N TRP A 192 -6.06 -13.79 1.16
CA TRP A 192 -5.88 -14.15 2.58
C TRP A 192 -4.88 -15.31 2.81
N PRO A 193 -4.19 -15.39 3.97
CA PRO A 193 -3.36 -16.55 4.27
C PRO A 193 -4.21 -17.82 4.37
#